data_AF-A0A8E1RUN6-F1
#
_entry.id   AF-A0A8E1RUN6-F1
#
_cell.length_a   1.000
_cell.length_b   1.000
_cell.length_c   1.000
_cell.angle_alpha   90.00
_cell.angle_beta   90.00
_cell.angle_gamma   90.00
#
_symmetry.space_group_name_H-M   'P 1'
#
loop_
_entity.id
_entity.type
_entity.pdbx_description
1 polymer ?
#
loop_
_entity_poly.entity_id
_entity_poly.type
_entity_poly.pdbx_seq_one_letter_code
_entity_poly.pdbx_strand_id
1 'polypeptide(L)'
;MKNREAAEHITDTLLALAKLVTTSVTKIDGMNSEGKVSSDEAALYRQSVMGPLDEMLTANLSGIFEQYPELRHKCPCCAHPSEDGVDD
;
A
#
# COMPACT_ATOMS: atom_id res chain seq x y z
N MET A 1 -0.10 -19.07 -17.01
CA MET A 1 -1.48 -18.76 -17.45
C MET A 1 -2.52 -19.18 -16.41
N LYS A 2 -2.49 -20.40 -15.85
CA LYS A 2 -3.40 -20.75 -14.74
C LYS A 2 -3.21 -19.79 -13.56
N ASN A 3 -4.30 -19.25 -13.03
CA ASN A 3 -4.39 -18.37 -11.85
C ASN A 3 -3.80 -16.95 -11.98
N ARG A 4 -3.19 -16.58 -13.12
CA ARG A 4 -2.64 -15.22 -13.32
C ARG A 4 -3.73 -14.15 -13.24
N GLU A 5 -4.83 -14.35 -13.95
CA GLU A 5 -5.97 -13.41 -13.97
C GLU A 5 -6.56 -13.21 -12.56
N ALA A 6 -6.62 -14.28 -11.76
CA ALA A 6 -7.04 -14.18 -10.36
C ALA A 6 -6.04 -13.38 -9.52
N ALA A 7 -4.73 -13.58 -9.73
CA ALA A 7 -3.69 -12.82 -9.05
C ALA A 7 -3.72 -11.33 -9.41
N GLU A 8 -3.96 -11.00 -10.69
CA GLU A 8 -4.18 -9.63 -11.16
C GLU A 8 -5.40 -9.00 -10.47
N HIS A 9 -6.54 -9.72 -10.48
CA HIS A 9 -7.77 -9.24 -9.86
C HIS A 9 -7.63 -9.00 -8.34
N ILE A 10 -6.96 -9.91 -7.61
CA ILE A 10 -6.67 -9.74 -6.18
C ILE A 10 -5.77 -8.53 -5.96
N THR A 11 -4.72 -8.38 -6.76
CA THR A 11 -3.78 -7.25 -6.66
C THR A 11 -4.49 -5.91 -6.86
N ASP A 12 -5.32 -5.79 -7.89
CA ASP A 12 -6.07 -4.57 -8.19
C ASP A 12 -7.10 -4.25 -7.10
N THR A 13 -7.79 -5.28 -6.59
CA THR A 13 -8.78 -5.12 -5.51
C THR A 13 -8.12 -4.62 -4.23
N LEU A 14 -6.99 -5.21 -3.84
CA LEU A 14 -6.26 -4.80 -2.64
C LEU A 14 -5.65 -3.39 -2.80
N LEU A 15 -5.19 -3.04 -4.01
CA LEU A 15 -4.74 -1.68 -4.31
C LEU A 15 -5.88 -0.66 -4.19
N ALA A 16 -7.08 -0.99 -4.67
CA ALA A 16 -8.25 -0.13 -4.54
C ALA A 16 -8.65 0.06 -3.06
N LEU A 17 -8.63 -1.00 -2.26
CA LEU A 17 -8.87 -0.94 -0.82
C LEU A 17 -7.82 -0.08 -0.11
N ALA A 18 -6.53 -0.25 -0.41
CA ALA A 18 -5.47 0.56 0.16
C ALA A 18 -5.66 2.05 -0.14
N LYS A 19 -6.06 2.40 -1.38
CA LYS A 19 -6.38 3.78 -1.75
C LYS A 19 -7.56 4.34 -0.94
N LEU A 20 -8.61 3.55 -0.71
CA LEU A 20 -9.76 3.98 0.07
C LEU A 20 -9.40 4.24 1.54
N VAL A 21 -8.64 3.35 2.16
CA VAL A 21 -8.21 3.49 3.56
C VAL A 21 -7.23 4.66 3.73
N THR A 22 -6.25 4.80 2.85
CA THR A 22 -5.32 5.95 2.90
C THR A 22 -6.03 7.28 2.66
N THR A 23 -7.07 7.30 1.81
CA THR A 23 -7.95 8.46 1.65
C THR A 23 -8.72 8.78 2.94
N SER A 24 -9.18 7.78 3.69
CA SER A 24 -9.88 8.02 4.96
C SER A 24 -8.93 8.58 6.02
N VAL A 25 -7.66 8.16 6.04
CA VAL A 25 -6.62 8.77 6.88
C VAL A 25 -6.41 10.24 6.51
N THR A 26 -6.32 10.55 5.21
CA THR A 26 -6.19 11.95 4.76
C THR A 26 -7.37 12.81 5.20
N LYS A 27 -8.58 12.24 5.24
CA LYS A 27 -9.77 12.93 5.74
C LYS A 27 -9.69 13.21 7.24
N ILE A 28 -9.26 12.24 8.07
CA ILE A 28 -9.13 12.50 9.52
C ILE A 28 -8.08 13.58 9.79
N ASP A 29 -7.02 13.62 8.99
CA ASP A 29 -5.97 14.65 9.10
C ASP A 29 -6.49 16.03 8.70
N GLY A 30 -7.32 16.11 7.65
CA GLY A 30 -8.06 17.32 7.32
C GLY A 30 -8.96 17.77 8.47
N MET A 31 -9.75 16.86 9.05
CA MET A 31 -10.62 17.17 10.19
C MET A 31 -9.85 17.64 11.43
N ASN A 32 -8.67 17.09 11.69
CA ASN A 32 -7.78 17.53 12.78
C ASN A 32 -7.29 18.96 12.51
N SER A 33 -6.83 19.25 11.29
CA SER A 33 -6.38 20.60 10.91
C SER A 33 -7.48 21.66 11.00
N GLU A 34 -8.74 21.26 10.81
CA GLU A 34 -9.92 22.11 10.95
C GLU A 34 -10.41 22.22 12.41
N GLY A 35 -9.76 21.54 13.36
CA GLY A 35 -10.14 21.51 14.78
C GLY A 35 -11.42 20.72 15.08
N LYS A 36 -11.87 19.85 14.15
CA LYS A 36 -13.09 19.03 14.30
C LYS A 36 -12.85 17.74 15.08
N VAL A 37 -11.62 17.27 15.14
CA VAL A 37 -11.16 16.15 15.95
C VAL A 37 -9.87 16.53 16.64
N SER A 38 -9.58 15.92 17.78
CA SER A 38 -8.32 16.13 18.48
C SER A 38 -7.15 15.41 17.79
N SER A 39 -5.93 15.85 18.11
CA SER A 39 -4.71 15.19 17.63
C SER A 39 -4.63 13.73 18.08
N ASP A 40 -5.05 13.43 19.30
CA ASP A 40 -5.02 12.07 19.85
C ASP A 40 -6.04 11.17 19.15
N GLU A 41 -7.24 11.66 18.87
CA GLU A 41 -8.25 10.91 18.10
C GLU A 41 -7.78 10.63 16.66
N ALA A 42 -7.18 11.62 15.99
CA ALA A 42 -6.66 11.44 14.64
C ALA A 42 -5.49 10.44 14.62
N ALA A 43 -4.60 10.50 15.62
CA ALA A 43 -3.50 9.56 15.77
C ALA A 43 -3.99 8.13 16.02
N LEU A 44 -4.93 7.95 16.94
CA LEU A 44 -5.56 6.66 17.22
C LEU A 44 -6.25 6.09 15.99
N TYR A 45 -6.99 6.92 15.24
CA TYR A 45 -7.63 6.49 14.01
C TYR A 45 -6.60 5.99 13.00
N ARG A 46 -5.56 6.79 12.72
CA ARG A 46 -4.48 6.40 11.79
C ARG A 46 -3.85 5.06 12.20
N GLN A 47 -3.50 4.90 13.47
CA GLN A 47 -2.92 3.66 13.98
C GLN A 47 -3.88 2.47 13.81
N SER A 48 -5.17 2.68 14.07
CA SER A 48 -6.19 1.63 14.00
C SER A 48 -6.43 1.10 12.58
N VAL A 49 -6.13 1.88 11.54
CA VAL A 49 -6.40 1.50 10.14
C VAL A 49 -5.14 1.13 9.36
N MET A 50 -3.99 1.78 9.63
CA MET A 50 -2.78 1.55 8.86
C MET A 50 -2.11 0.22 9.19
N GLY A 51 -2.12 -0.21 10.46
CA GLY A 51 -1.57 -1.52 10.87
C GLY A 51 -2.31 -2.68 10.20
N PRO A 52 -3.64 -2.81 10.36
CA PRO A 52 -4.41 -3.86 9.72
C PRO A 52 -4.35 -3.83 8.19
N LEU A 53 -4.23 -2.64 7.58
CA LEU A 53 -4.03 -2.53 6.13
C LEU A 53 -2.71 -3.17 5.70
N ASP A 54 -1.61 -2.88 6.39
CA ASP A 54 -0.29 -3.44 6.10
C ASP A 54 -0.27 -4.97 6.28
N GLU A 55 -0.86 -5.47 7.35
CA GLU A 55 -1.02 -6.91 7.60
C GLU A 55 -1.80 -7.61 6.49
N MET A 56 -2.93 -7.02 6.05
CA MET A 56 -3.74 -7.56 4.97
C MET A 56 -2.97 -7.59 3.63
N LEU A 57 -2.27 -6.50 3.30
CA LEU A 57 -1.48 -6.42 2.06
C LEU A 57 -0.36 -7.46 2.09
N THR A 58 0.38 -7.56 3.18
CA THR A 58 1.46 -8.53 3.34
C THR A 58 0.96 -9.96 3.23
N ALA A 59 -0.12 -10.31 3.94
CA ALA A 59 -0.66 -11.66 3.96
C ALA A 59 -1.16 -12.14 2.59
N ASN A 60 -1.70 -11.24 1.77
CA ASN A 60 -2.31 -11.61 0.49
C ASN A 60 -1.37 -11.44 -0.71
N LEU A 61 -0.52 -10.40 -0.71
CA LEU A 61 0.30 -10.06 -1.88
C LEU A 61 1.67 -10.73 -1.88
N SER A 62 2.22 -11.13 -0.72
CA SER A 62 3.58 -11.69 -0.65
C SER A 62 3.74 -12.92 -1.55
N GLY A 63 2.88 -13.92 -1.38
CA GLY A 63 2.91 -15.14 -2.21
C GLY A 63 2.53 -14.88 -3.67
N ILE A 64 1.61 -13.94 -3.93
CA ILE A 64 1.28 -13.53 -5.30
C ILE A 64 2.50 -12.95 -6.00
N PHE A 65 3.25 -12.08 -5.34
CA PHE A 65 4.42 -11.44 -5.93
C PHE A 65 5.65 -12.34 -5.99
N GLU A 66 5.77 -13.35 -5.13
CA GLU A 66 6.77 -14.41 -5.31
C GLU A 66 6.51 -15.22 -6.59
N GLN A 67 5.24 -15.49 -6.90
CA GLN A 67 4.85 -16.26 -8.07
C GLN A 67 4.79 -15.41 -9.37
N TYR A 68 4.36 -14.15 -9.25
CA TYR A 68 4.14 -13.21 -10.35
C TYR A 68 4.80 -11.85 -10.04
N PRO A 69 6.14 -11.77 -10.03
CA PRO A 69 6.88 -10.57 -9.64
C PRO A 69 6.59 -9.35 -10.52
N GLU A 70 6.19 -9.57 -11.77
CA GLU A 70 5.80 -8.52 -12.71
C GLU A 70 4.50 -7.78 -12.32
N LEU A 71 3.69 -8.35 -11.42
CA LEU A 71 2.49 -7.70 -10.89
C LEU A 71 2.82 -6.66 -9.81
N ARG A 72 4.05 -6.61 -9.31
CA ARG A 72 4.49 -5.55 -8.39
C ARG A 72 4.40 -4.21 -9.10
N HIS A 73 3.71 -3.26 -8.47
CA HIS A 73 3.68 -1.90 -8.99
C HIS A 73 5.10 -1.33 -8.99
N LYS A 74 5.58 -0.89 -10.15
CA LYS A 74 6.86 -0.19 -10.26
C LYS A 74 6.69 1.20 -9.67
N CYS A 75 6.92 1.35 -8.36
CA CYS A 75 7.00 2.70 -7.80
C CYS A 75 8.24 3.38 -8.40
N PRO A 76 8.10 4.59 -8.98
CA PRO A 76 9.25 5.40 -9.36
C PRO A 76 10.21 5.63 -8.17
N CYS A 77 9.66 5.62 -6.95
CA CYS A 77 10.39 5.74 -5.69
C CYS A 77 11.15 4.47 -5.25
N CYS A 78 10.77 3.29 -5.75
CA CYS A 78 11.38 1.99 -5.41
C CYS A 78 12.29 1.46 -6.51
N ALA A 79 12.45 2.19 -7.61
CA ALA A 79 13.53 1.96 -8.54
C ALA A 79 14.83 2.37 -7.85
N HIS A 80 15.49 1.44 -7.16
CA HIS A 80 16.87 1.67 -6.74
C HIS A 80 17.70 2.01 -7.98
N PRO A 81 18.60 2.99 -7.91
CA PRO A 81 19.59 3.17 -8.94
C PRO A 81 20.36 1.84 -9.04
N SER A 82 20.38 1.27 -10.24
CA SER A 82 21.27 0.18 -10.60
C SER A 82 22.69 0.55 -10.15
N GLU A 83 23.24 -0.22 -9.22
CA GLU A 83 24.64 -0.12 -8.80
C GLU A 83 25.54 -0.30 -10.03
N ASP A 84 26.27 0.77 -10.33
CA ASP A 84 27.61 0.82 -10.91
C ASP A 84 28.06 -0.35 -11.79
N GLY A 85 27.79 -0.21 -13.10
CA GLY A 85 28.66 -0.73 -14.13
C GLY A 85 29.79 0.26 -14.42
N VAL A 86 30.77 0.36 -13.50
CA VAL A 86 32.10 0.87 -13.85
C VAL A 86 32.92 -0.35 -14.26
N ASP A 87 32.88 -0.65 -15.56
CA ASP A 87 33.86 -1.52 -16.22
C ASP A 87 35.16 -0.71 -16.44
N ASP A 88 36.28 -1.39 -16.23
CA ASP A 88 37.69 -0.95 -16.25
C ASP A 88 38.09 -0.15 -17.52
#